data_AF-A0AAJ6B0Q3-F1
#
_entry.id   AF-A0AAJ6B0Q3-F1
#
_cell.length_a   1.000
_cell.length_b   1.000
_cell.length_c   1.000
_cell.angle_alpha   90.00
_cell.angle_beta   90.00
_cell.angle_gamma   90.00
#
_symmetry.space_group_name_H-M   'P 1'
#
loop_
_entity.id
_entity.type
_entity.pdbx_description
1 polymer ?
#
loop_
_entity_poly.entity_id
_entity_poly.type
_entity_poly.pdbx_seq_one_letter_code
_entity_poly.pdbx_strand_id
1 'polypeptide(L)'
;MRLAALAGVFMLAATSFAAAQPYETPEALLEAFYEPYFTGDFPADESQFRSENLQALYDADAESTPEGEMGALSFDPYVDGQDYEITDLEIGEPVPEEDVVLVEVSFSNFNEPRSLTYELVEEDGWKINDVVSTNPDNEYRLSEIFDDGSE
;
A
#
# COMPACT_ATOMS: atom_id res chain seq x y z
N MET A 1 33.09 -4.44 54.78
CA MET A 1 33.18 -3.34 53.81
C MET A 1 33.21 -3.95 52.43
N ARG A 2 32.20 -3.60 51.63
CA ARG A 2 31.99 -4.04 50.24
C ARG A 2 32.94 -3.29 49.32
N LEU A 3 33.36 -3.90 48.22
CA LEU A 3 33.61 -3.23 46.93
C LEU A 3 33.72 -4.34 45.87
N ALA A 4 32.60 -4.67 45.24
CA ALA A 4 32.55 -5.41 43.99
C ALA A 4 32.53 -4.37 42.87
N ALA A 5 33.54 -4.39 41.99
CA ALA A 5 33.60 -3.51 40.83
C ALA A 5 32.78 -4.15 39.69
N LEU A 6 31.64 -3.54 39.36
CA LEU A 6 30.87 -3.84 38.16
C LEU A 6 31.62 -3.27 36.95
N ALA A 7 32.06 -4.13 36.03
CA ALA A 7 32.45 -3.74 34.69
C ALA A 7 31.19 -3.67 33.82
N GLY A 8 30.68 -2.45 33.58
CA GLY A 8 29.61 -2.20 32.64
C GLY A 8 30.20 -1.96 31.24
N VAL A 9 29.98 -2.90 30.31
CA VAL A 9 30.14 -2.64 28.88
C VAL A 9 28.76 -2.29 28.35
N PHE A 10 28.54 -1.00 28.08
CA PHE A 10 27.35 -0.52 27.41
C PHE A 10 27.54 -0.72 25.90
N MET A 11 26.88 -1.73 25.34
CA MET A 11 26.88 -2.02 23.92
C MET A 11 25.96 -1.00 23.24
N LEU A 12 26.52 -0.06 22.46
CA LEU A 12 25.72 0.80 21.59
C LEU A 12 25.16 -0.06 20.46
N ALA A 13 23.87 -0.38 20.51
CA ALA A 13 23.14 -0.89 19.38
C ALA A 13 22.97 0.26 18.37
N ALA A 14 23.71 0.21 17.27
CA ALA A 14 23.42 1.03 16.10
C ALA A 14 22.17 0.43 15.44
N THR A 15 21.01 1.00 15.72
CA THR A 15 19.81 0.76 14.92
C THR A 15 20.01 1.48 13.60
N SER A 16 20.43 0.75 12.57
CA SER A 16 20.31 1.22 11.19
C SER A 16 18.82 1.42 10.91
N PHE A 17 18.36 2.66 10.86
CA PHE A 17 17.11 2.99 10.18
C PHE A 17 17.35 2.69 8.71
N ALA A 18 16.95 1.51 8.27
CA ALA A 18 16.78 1.25 6.84
C ALA A 18 15.56 2.09 6.42
N ALA A 19 15.82 3.30 5.91
CA ALA A 19 14.80 3.98 5.13
C ALA A 19 14.49 3.06 3.94
N ALA A 20 13.21 2.75 3.72
CA ALA A 20 12.76 2.03 2.54
C ALA A 20 13.40 2.70 1.32
N GLN A 21 14.09 1.92 0.49
CA GLN A 21 14.69 2.47 -0.72
C GLN A 21 13.55 2.90 -1.65
N PRO A 22 13.62 4.09 -2.26
CA PRO A 22 12.60 4.52 -3.18
C PRO A 22 12.55 3.61 -4.40
N TYR A 23 11.35 3.36 -4.92
CA TYR A 23 11.17 2.56 -6.12
C TYR A 23 11.56 3.37 -7.36
N GLU A 24 12.48 2.85 -8.17
CA GLU A 24 13.01 3.56 -9.35
C GLU A 24 12.10 3.48 -10.58
N THR A 25 11.18 2.51 -10.64
CA THR A 25 10.22 2.34 -11.74
C THR A 25 8.80 2.05 -11.23
N PRO A 26 7.75 2.36 -12.02
CA PRO A 26 6.38 1.96 -11.73
C PRO A 26 6.22 0.45 -11.51
N GLU A 27 6.90 -0.34 -12.34
CA GLU A 27 6.90 -1.80 -12.27
C GLU A 27 7.52 -2.29 -10.95
N ALA A 28 8.68 -1.76 -10.56
CA ALA A 28 9.35 -2.15 -9.32
C ALA A 28 8.52 -1.81 -8.07
N LEU A 29 7.77 -0.70 -8.09
CA LEU A 29 6.80 -0.36 -7.06
C LEU A 29 5.71 -1.43 -6.97
N LEU A 30 5.04 -1.73 -8.09
CA LEU A 30 3.88 -2.63 -8.10
C LEU A 30 4.29 -4.10 -7.83
N GLU A 31 5.45 -4.55 -8.31
CA GLU A 31 6.01 -5.86 -7.96
C GLU A 31 6.23 -5.99 -6.46
N ALA A 32 6.88 -5.00 -5.84
CA ALA A 32 7.12 -5.00 -4.40
C ALA A 32 5.83 -4.85 -3.59
N PHE A 33 4.85 -4.11 -4.11
CA PHE A 33 3.54 -3.94 -3.49
C PHE A 33 2.73 -5.24 -3.50
N TYR A 34 2.78 -6.01 -4.58
CA TYR A 34 2.03 -7.26 -4.69
C TYR A 34 2.76 -8.49 -4.10
N GLU A 35 4.08 -8.44 -3.90
CA GLU A 35 4.87 -9.55 -3.33
C GLU A 35 4.28 -10.13 -2.02
N PRO A 36 3.83 -9.32 -1.04
CA PRO A 36 3.23 -9.81 0.20
C PRO A 36 2.01 -10.72 0.03
N TYR A 37 1.22 -10.55 -1.03
CA TYR A 37 0.07 -11.41 -1.30
C TYR A 37 0.48 -12.86 -1.65
N PHE A 38 1.72 -13.08 -2.11
CA PHE A 38 2.24 -14.41 -2.42
C PHE A 38 3.06 -15.01 -1.28
N THR A 39 3.72 -14.17 -0.48
CA THR A 39 4.59 -14.60 0.63
C THR A 39 3.85 -14.71 1.96
N GLY A 40 2.79 -13.91 2.13
CA GLY A 40 2.12 -13.67 3.41
C GLY A 40 2.88 -12.72 4.34
N ASP A 41 3.98 -12.11 3.85
CA ASP A 41 4.87 -11.26 4.63
C ASP A 41 4.58 -9.77 4.35
N PHE A 42 3.48 -9.26 4.93
CA PHE A 42 3.10 -7.84 4.80
C PHE A 42 3.99 -6.92 5.64
N PRO A 43 4.39 -5.76 5.10
CA PRO A 43 5.13 -4.77 5.88
C PRO A 43 4.25 -4.20 6.98
N ALA A 44 4.85 -3.88 8.13
CA ALA A 44 4.14 -3.24 9.24
C ALA A 44 3.69 -1.81 8.92
N ASP A 45 4.28 -1.20 7.90
CA ASP A 45 4.00 0.16 7.45
C ASP A 45 3.85 0.15 5.92
N GLU A 46 2.61 0.29 5.45
CA GLU A 46 2.29 0.34 4.02
C GLU A 46 2.35 1.76 3.44
N SER A 47 2.53 2.80 4.28
CA SER A 47 2.64 4.18 3.82
C SER A 47 3.83 4.38 2.87
N GLN A 48 4.82 3.49 2.93
CA GLN A 48 5.96 3.47 2.02
C GLN A 48 5.57 3.33 0.54
N PHE A 49 4.41 2.74 0.23
CA PHE A 49 3.92 2.57 -1.14
C PHE A 49 3.03 3.71 -1.63
N ARG A 50 2.47 4.52 -0.71
CA ARG A 50 1.46 5.53 -1.02
C ARG A 50 2.09 6.90 -1.22
N SER A 51 1.50 7.67 -2.12
CA SER A 51 1.83 9.09 -2.30
C SER A 51 1.46 9.88 -1.04
N GLU A 52 1.98 11.09 -0.91
CA GLU A 52 1.58 11.99 0.18
C GLU A 52 0.05 12.22 0.18
N ASN A 53 -0.55 12.36 -1.00
CA ASN A 53 -2.00 12.58 -1.16
C ASN A 53 -2.82 11.37 -0.70
N LEU A 54 -2.48 10.17 -1.19
CA LEU A 54 -3.23 8.97 -0.82
C LEU A 54 -3.06 8.65 0.67
N GLN A 55 -1.85 8.81 1.21
CA GLN A 55 -1.61 8.58 2.63
C GLN A 55 -2.41 9.56 3.50
N ALA A 56 -2.57 10.81 3.08
CA ALA A 56 -3.40 11.78 3.81
C ALA A 56 -4.88 11.37 3.91
N LEU A 57 -5.42 10.65 2.90
CA LEU A 57 -6.78 10.12 2.96
C LEU A 57 -6.90 8.98 3.99
N TYR A 58 -5.94 8.05 4.01
CA TYR A 58 -5.87 7.00 5.03
C TYR A 58 -5.72 7.58 6.44
N ASP A 59 -4.88 8.60 6.60
CA ASP A 59 -4.67 9.27 7.88
C ASP A 59 -5.93 10.00 8.35
N ALA A 60 -6.63 10.68 7.44
CA ALA A 60 -7.88 11.36 7.74
C ALA A 60 -8.98 10.38 8.17
N ASP A 61 -9.14 9.26 7.45
CA ASP A 61 -10.09 8.19 7.80
C ASP A 61 -9.78 7.60 9.20
N ALA A 62 -8.49 7.31 9.47
CA ALA A 62 -8.07 6.80 10.76
C ALA A 62 -8.29 7.82 11.90
N GLU A 63 -8.15 9.13 11.64
CA GLU A 63 -8.41 10.18 12.63
C GLU A 63 -9.91 10.38 12.89
N SER A 64 -10.76 10.25 11.87
CA SER A 64 -12.22 10.39 12.01
C SER A 64 -12.91 9.15 12.56
N THR A 65 -12.30 7.97 12.43
CA THR A 65 -12.88 6.70 12.85
C THR A 65 -12.84 6.54 14.38
N PRO A 66 -13.99 6.35 15.07
CA PRO A 66 -14.01 6.09 16.51
C PRO A 66 -13.25 4.81 16.89
N GLU A 67 -12.65 4.81 18.08
CA GLU A 67 -11.91 3.63 18.58
C GLU A 67 -12.80 2.38 18.61
N GLY A 68 -12.40 1.35 17.84
CA GLY A 68 -13.12 0.08 17.73
C GLY A 68 -14.18 0.04 16.63
N GLU A 69 -14.34 1.11 15.85
CA GLU A 69 -15.12 1.12 14.61
C GLU A 69 -14.24 0.82 13.39
N MET A 70 -14.90 0.40 12.31
CA MET A 70 -14.25 0.18 11.01
C MET A 70 -14.26 1.51 10.25
N GLY A 71 -13.13 1.89 9.65
CA GLY A 71 -13.04 3.07 8.79
C GLY A 71 -13.78 2.87 7.47
N ALA A 72 -13.56 3.78 6.51
CA ALA A 72 -14.26 3.79 5.22
C ALA A 72 -14.08 2.48 4.42
N LEU A 73 -12.92 1.83 4.54
CA LEU A 73 -12.62 0.59 3.83
C LEU A 73 -13.20 -0.64 4.55
N SER A 74 -14.16 -1.29 3.90
CA SER A 74 -14.76 -2.56 4.35
C SER A 74 -14.23 -3.80 3.60
N PHE A 75 -13.28 -3.59 2.69
CA PHE A 75 -12.60 -4.61 1.89
C PHE A 75 -11.19 -4.12 1.54
N ASP A 76 -10.35 -4.99 0.98
CA ASP A 76 -9.04 -4.61 0.44
C ASP A 76 -9.20 -4.11 -1.01
N PRO A 77 -8.98 -2.80 -1.26
CA PRO A 77 -9.17 -2.19 -2.58
C PRO A 77 -8.07 -2.57 -3.59
N TYR A 78 -7.01 -3.24 -3.18
CA TYR A 78 -5.92 -3.63 -4.09
C TYR A 78 -6.11 -5.05 -4.66
N VAL A 79 -7.07 -5.80 -4.10
CA VAL A 79 -7.47 -7.14 -4.56
C VAL A 79 -8.96 -7.25 -4.87
N ASP A 80 -9.71 -6.15 -4.68
CA ASP A 80 -11.15 -6.07 -4.88
C ASP A 80 -11.91 -7.18 -4.10
N GLY A 81 -11.60 -7.31 -2.79
CA GLY A 81 -12.15 -8.40 -1.98
C GLY A 81 -11.87 -8.33 -0.48
N GLN A 82 -12.61 -9.12 0.30
CA GLN A 82 -12.39 -9.28 1.75
C GLN A 82 -11.31 -10.32 2.08
N ASP A 83 -11.18 -11.33 1.22
CA ASP A 83 -10.15 -12.37 1.26
C ASP A 83 -9.43 -12.38 -0.09
N TYR A 84 -8.23 -12.99 -0.13
CA TYR A 84 -7.45 -13.09 -1.36
C TYR A 84 -6.91 -14.51 -1.63
N GLU A 85 -6.92 -14.88 -2.90
CA GLU A 85 -6.15 -15.98 -3.50
C GLU A 85 -5.71 -15.51 -4.89
N ILE A 86 -4.57 -14.83 -4.97
CA ILE A 86 -4.09 -14.21 -6.21
C ILE A 86 -3.33 -15.22 -7.07
N THR A 87 -3.74 -15.36 -8.33
CA THR A 87 -2.97 -16.05 -9.38
C THR A 87 -2.90 -15.18 -10.64
N ASP A 88 -1.99 -15.53 -11.55
CA ASP A 88 -1.92 -14.94 -12.89
C ASP A 88 -1.77 -13.40 -12.87
N LEU A 89 -0.97 -12.88 -11.93
CA LEU A 89 -0.66 -11.45 -11.84
C LEU A 89 0.10 -10.99 -13.09
N GLU A 90 -0.46 -9.98 -13.76
CA GLU A 90 0.14 -9.25 -14.86
C GLU A 90 0.15 -7.75 -14.56
N ILE A 91 1.33 -7.14 -14.69
CA ILE A 91 1.53 -5.69 -14.55
C ILE A 91 1.75 -5.13 -15.96
N GLY A 92 0.88 -4.22 -16.39
CA GLY A 92 0.90 -3.63 -17.72
C GLY A 92 2.03 -2.63 -17.96
N GLU A 93 2.20 -2.22 -19.22
CA GLU A 93 3.12 -1.15 -19.56
C GLU A 93 2.62 0.21 -19.01
N PRO A 94 3.49 1.04 -18.42
CA PRO A 94 3.09 2.35 -17.91
C PRO A 94 2.67 3.31 -19.03
N VAL A 95 1.52 3.96 -18.86
CA VAL A 95 0.94 4.93 -19.80
C VAL A 95 0.91 6.32 -19.15
N PRO A 96 1.74 7.28 -19.60
CA PRO A 96 1.71 8.64 -19.06
C PRO A 96 0.40 9.36 -19.38
N GLU A 97 -0.19 10.02 -18.38
CA GLU A 97 -1.39 10.86 -18.50
C GLU A 97 -1.23 12.13 -17.65
N GLU A 98 -1.31 13.32 -18.25
CA GLU A 98 -1.11 14.65 -17.64
C GLU A 98 -0.23 14.70 -16.36
N ASP A 99 -0.79 14.40 -15.19
CA ASP A 99 -0.14 14.48 -13.87
C ASP A 99 0.23 13.13 -13.22
N VAL A 100 -0.15 12.00 -13.85
CA VAL A 100 0.05 10.64 -13.34
C VAL A 100 0.61 9.70 -14.41
N VAL A 101 1.01 8.50 -14.00
CA VAL A 101 1.28 7.37 -14.88
C VAL A 101 0.29 6.26 -14.56
N LEU A 102 -0.48 5.85 -15.56
CA LEU A 102 -1.42 4.75 -15.43
C LEU A 102 -0.73 3.42 -15.64
N VAL A 103 -1.04 2.44 -14.78
CA VAL A 103 -0.65 1.04 -14.98
C VAL A 103 -1.87 0.16 -14.74
N GLU A 104 -2.26 -0.62 -15.76
CA GLU A 104 -3.26 -1.67 -15.59
C GLU A 104 -2.61 -2.89 -14.91
N VAL A 105 -3.23 -3.37 -13.85
CA VAL A 105 -2.86 -4.61 -13.17
C VAL A 105 -4.03 -5.57 -13.22
N SER A 106 -3.77 -6.78 -13.70
CA SER A 106 -4.78 -7.83 -13.78
C SER A 106 -4.33 -9.10 -13.09
N PHE A 107 -5.27 -9.83 -12.52
CA PHE A 107 -5.03 -11.09 -11.81
C PHE A 107 -6.33 -11.87 -11.68
N SER A 108 -6.25 -13.12 -11.25
CA SER A 108 -7.39 -13.87 -10.72
C SER A 108 -7.39 -13.80 -9.21
N ASN A 109 -8.51 -13.43 -8.59
CA ASN A 109 -8.75 -13.61 -7.15
C ASN A 109 -9.80 -14.72 -6.96
N PHE A 110 -9.42 -15.85 -6.37
CA PHE A 110 -10.27 -17.06 -6.28
C PHE A 110 -10.81 -17.55 -7.64
N ASN A 111 -10.00 -17.45 -8.71
CA ASN A 111 -10.36 -17.74 -10.11
C ASN A 111 -11.38 -16.76 -10.73
N GLU A 112 -11.70 -15.66 -10.06
CA GLU A 112 -12.46 -14.56 -10.66
C GLU A 112 -11.49 -13.50 -11.19
N PRO A 113 -11.58 -13.12 -12.48
CA PRO A 113 -10.70 -12.12 -13.05
C PRO A 113 -10.98 -10.74 -12.44
N ARG A 114 -9.92 -10.05 -12.06
CA ARG A 114 -9.93 -8.67 -11.57
C ARG A 114 -8.98 -7.84 -12.44
N SER A 115 -9.41 -6.64 -12.78
CA SER A 115 -8.56 -5.61 -13.38
C SER A 115 -8.68 -4.33 -12.58
N LEU A 116 -7.53 -3.74 -12.24
CA LEU A 116 -7.41 -2.49 -11.51
C LEU A 116 -6.47 -1.56 -12.30
N THR A 117 -6.84 -0.29 -12.41
CA THR A 117 -5.96 0.76 -12.94
C THR A 117 -5.34 1.51 -11.79
N TYR A 118 -4.02 1.48 -11.71
CA TYR A 118 -3.24 2.25 -10.75
C TYR A 118 -2.86 3.59 -11.34
N GLU A 119 -3.11 4.66 -10.59
CA GLU A 119 -2.56 5.98 -10.86
C GLU A 119 -1.30 6.16 -10.02
N LEU A 120 -0.16 6.34 -10.67
CA LEU A 120 1.13 6.43 -10.03
C LEU A 120 1.75 7.81 -10.21
N VAL A 121 2.47 8.28 -9.19
CA VAL A 121 3.20 9.55 -9.22
C VAL A 121 4.65 9.32 -8.83
N GLU A 122 5.54 10.17 -9.34
CA GLU A 122 6.95 10.20 -8.94
C GLU A 122 7.16 11.33 -7.93
N GLU A 123 7.43 10.97 -6.67
CA GLU A 123 7.73 11.90 -5.58
C GLU A 123 9.20 11.76 -5.17
N ASP A 124 9.48 11.15 -4.01
CA ASP A 124 10.81 10.70 -3.60
C ASP A 124 11.16 9.29 -4.12
N GLY A 125 10.27 8.73 -4.92
CA GLY A 125 10.27 7.45 -5.63
C GLY A 125 8.90 7.27 -6.28
N TRP A 126 8.68 6.19 -7.03
CA TRP A 126 7.32 5.89 -7.51
C TRP A 126 6.39 5.54 -6.36
N LYS A 127 5.18 6.07 -6.39
CA LYS A 127 4.14 5.90 -5.36
C LYS A 127 2.77 5.68 -5.98
N ILE A 128 1.91 4.97 -5.26
CA ILE A 128 0.48 4.80 -5.58
C ILE A 128 -0.26 6.07 -5.15
N ASN A 129 -0.88 6.75 -6.11
CA ASN A 129 -1.72 7.92 -5.89
C ASN A 129 -3.21 7.56 -5.82
N ASP A 130 -3.66 6.61 -6.61
CA ASP A 130 -5.03 6.10 -6.57
C ASP A 130 -5.11 4.69 -7.17
N VAL A 131 -6.22 4.00 -6.92
CA VAL A 131 -6.57 2.75 -7.62
C VAL A 131 -8.04 2.80 -8.02
N VAL A 132 -8.30 2.38 -9.26
CA VAL A 132 -9.62 2.40 -9.87
C VAL A 132 -9.98 0.99 -10.31
N SER A 133 -11.13 0.50 -9.85
CA SER A 133 -11.77 -0.71 -10.36
C SER A 133 -12.86 -0.34 -11.34
N THR A 134 -12.83 -0.94 -12.52
CA THR A 134 -13.95 -0.95 -13.47
C THR A 134 -14.56 -2.35 -13.59
N ASN A 135 -14.34 -3.22 -12.59
CA ASN A 135 -14.93 -4.55 -12.57
C ASN A 135 -16.46 -4.41 -12.41
N PRO A 136 -17.30 -5.02 -13.27
CA PRO A 136 -18.75 -4.78 -13.28
C PRO A 136 -19.48 -5.06 -11.96
N ASP A 137 -18.91 -5.96 -11.14
CA ASP A 137 -19.49 -6.35 -9.86
C ASP A 137 -19.09 -5.40 -8.71
N ASN A 138 -18.04 -4.58 -8.90
CA ASN A 138 -17.58 -3.60 -7.93
C ASN A 138 -16.76 -2.48 -8.61
N GLU A 139 -17.44 -1.44 -9.09
CA GLU A 139 -16.81 -0.24 -9.65
C GLU A 139 -16.53 0.76 -8.52
N TYR A 140 -15.29 1.24 -8.42
CA TYR A 140 -14.89 2.26 -7.45
C TYR A 140 -13.61 2.97 -7.85
N ARG A 141 -13.40 4.14 -7.25
CA ARG A 141 -12.10 4.81 -7.12
C ARG A 141 -11.77 4.89 -5.64
N LEU A 142 -10.55 4.51 -5.25
CA LEU A 142 -10.18 4.41 -3.84
C LEU A 142 -10.30 5.76 -3.13
N SER A 143 -9.86 6.85 -3.76
CA SER A 143 -10.03 8.18 -3.18
C SER A 143 -11.51 8.56 -2.93
N GLU A 144 -12.43 8.17 -3.81
CA GLU A 144 -13.87 8.44 -3.65
C GLU A 144 -14.49 7.67 -2.47
N ILE A 145 -13.96 6.48 -2.14
CA ILE A 145 -14.43 5.72 -0.96
C ILE A 145 -14.16 6.52 0.33
N PHE A 146 -13.02 7.21 0.40
CA PHE A 146 -12.69 8.04 1.55
C PHE A 146 -13.54 9.33 1.62
N ASP A 147 -13.84 9.93 0.47
CA ASP A 147 -14.72 11.10 0.41
C ASP A 147 -16.15 10.76 0.88
N ASP A 148 -16.72 9.64 0.43
CA ASP A 148 -18.07 9.19 0.81
C ASP A 148 -18.15 8.71 2.26
N GLY A 149 -17.05 8.23 2.85
CA GLY A 149 -16.97 7.78 4.25
C GLY A 149 -16.92 8.91 5.28
N SER A 150 -16.80 10.17 4.85
CA SER A 150 -16.51 11.32 5.72
C SER A 150 -17.75 12.06 6.28
N GLU A 151 -18.97 11.53 6.12
CA GLU A 151 -20.24 12.15 6.54
C GLU A 151 -20.63 12.00 8.04
#